data_AF-A0A061HWW5-F1
#
_entry.id   AF-A0A061HWW5-F1
#
_cell.length_a   1.000
_cell.length_b   1.000
_cell.length_c   1.000
_cell.angle_alpha   90.00
_cell.angle_beta   90.00
_cell.angle_gamma   90.00
#
_symmetry.space_group_name_H-M   'P 1'
#
loop_
_entity.id
_entity.type
_entity.pdbx_description
1 polymer ?
#
loop_
_entity_poly.entity_id
_entity_poly.type
_entity_poly.pdbx_seq_one_letter_code
_entity_poly.pdbx_strand_id
1 'polypeptide(L)'
;MYKSLESGLSSVDGILQYPPFQAAGGKIQVFRQGNDAVIRTNFGLTVTFNWNAHVTAKVPSSYSEAVCGLCGNFNGNPADDLALKGGGQANSALDFGNSWQEEIIPGCGATDAGDCPQLDSLVAQQQQSKKECGILADPEGPFRECHKLLNPQGALRDCVYDLCLLPGQSKPLCDALAAYAAACQAAGGTVHPWRSEKLCPLTCPPNSHYEPCSYGCPLTCGDLPVPQGCGSECRESCVCDEGFALSGESCVPLASCGCVHQGSYYPPGETFYPGPGCDSLCHCQEGGLVSCEPSSCGPHEACQPSNGALGCVPVGTTTCQASGDPHYISFDGRRFDFMGTCVYVLAQTCGTRPGLHQFTVLQENAPWGNGHVSVTKAITVLVANYTLRLEQNQWKVK
;
A
#
# COMPACT_ATOMS: atom_id res chain seq x y z
N MET A 1 10.97 6.00 -2.88
CA MET A 1 10.85 5.26 -1.61
C MET A 1 9.37 4.96 -1.43
N TYR A 2 8.92 3.78 -1.83
CA TYR A 2 7.51 3.42 -1.70
C TYR A 2 7.21 3.28 -0.19
N LYS A 3 6.25 4.06 0.30
CA LYS A 3 5.71 3.90 1.64
C LYS A 3 5.00 2.54 1.62
N SER A 4 5.42 1.58 2.46
CA SER A 4 4.64 0.36 2.60
C SER A 4 3.23 0.77 3.00
N LEU A 5 2.23 0.30 2.26
CA LEU A 5 0.88 0.26 2.79
C LEU A 5 0.95 -0.59 4.06
N GLU A 6 0.25 -0.18 5.11
CA GLU A 6 -0.02 -1.09 6.22
C GLU A 6 -0.89 -2.22 5.66
N SER A 7 -0.52 -3.46 5.93
CA SER A 7 -1.24 -4.62 5.41
C SER A 7 -2.69 -4.62 5.88
N GLY A 8 -3.60 -5.12 5.04
CA GLY A 8 -5.04 -5.01 5.28
C GLY A 8 -5.71 -3.69 4.85
N LEU A 9 -4.97 -2.61 4.56
CA LEU A 9 -5.51 -1.37 3.98
C LEU A 9 -5.43 -1.35 2.44
N SER A 10 -6.44 -0.78 1.79
CA SER A 10 -6.45 -0.55 0.33
C SER A 10 -6.58 0.94 0.00
N SER A 11 -5.87 1.40 -1.03
CA SER A 11 -5.91 2.80 -1.47
C SER A 11 -6.89 3.00 -2.64
N VAL A 12 -7.75 4.01 -2.53
CA VAL A 12 -8.63 4.51 -3.61
C VAL A 12 -8.37 6.00 -3.75
N ASP A 13 -7.91 6.44 -4.93
CA ASP A 13 -7.60 7.84 -5.23
C ASP A 13 -6.67 8.53 -4.20
N GLY A 14 -5.80 7.75 -3.54
CA GLY A 14 -4.88 8.22 -2.49
C GLY A 14 -5.42 8.13 -1.06
N ILE A 15 -6.66 7.68 -0.87
CA ILE A 15 -7.31 7.49 0.43
C ILE A 15 -7.28 6.01 0.82
N LEU A 16 -6.76 5.71 2.00
CA LEU A 16 -6.73 4.38 2.60
C LEU A 16 -8.08 4.04 3.21
N GLN A 17 -8.58 2.84 2.95
CA GLN A 17 -9.82 2.32 3.52
C GLN A 17 -9.65 0.86 3.93
N TYR A 18 -10.28 0.50 5.06
CA TYR A 18 -10.36 -0.87 5.54
C TYR A 18 -11.47 -1.62 4.79
N PRO A 19 -11.18 -2.76 4.14
CA PRO A 19 -12.21 -3.61 3.56
C PRO A 19 -13.10 -4.25 4.65
N PRO A 20 -14.41 -4.45 4.40
CA PRO A 20 -15.11 -4.23 3.14
C PRO A 20 -15.51 -2.77 2.89
N PHE A 21 -15.40 -2.32 1.64
CA PHE A 21 -15.96 -1.03 1.19
C PHE A 21 -16.41 -1.10 -0.29
N GLN A 22 -17.08 -0.04 -0.75
CA GLN A 22 -17.57 0.09 -2.13
C GLN A 22 -17.10 1.40 -2.76
N ALA A 23 -16.68 1.32 -4.03
CA ALA A 23 -16.22 2.46 -4.82
C ALA A 23 -17.00 2.60 -6.14
N ALA A 24 -16.85 3.76 -6.80
CA ALA A 24 -17.52 4.11 -8.06
C ALA A 24 -19.06 3.91 -8.05
N GLY A 25 -19.70 4.13 -6.90
CA GLY A 25 -21.15 3.95 -6.72
C GLY A 25 -21.59 2.48 -6.68
N GLY A 26 -20.83 1.61 -5.98
CA GLY A 26 -21.12 0.18 -5.86
C GLY A 26 -20.69 -0.69 -7.05
N LYS A 27 -20.10 -0.08 -8.08
CA LYS A 27 -19.57 -0.78 -9.27
C LYS A 27 -18.28 -1.55 -8.98
N ILE A 28 -17.52 -1.10 -7.97
CA ILE A 28 -16.31 -1.75 -7.47
C ILE A 28 -16.54 -2.08 -6.00
N GLN A 29 -16.21 -3.30 -5.61
CA GLN A 29 -16.30 -3.83 -4.26
C GLN A 29 -14.91 -4.30 -3.85
N VAL A 30 -14.46 -3.93 -2.65
CA VAL A 30 -13.19 -4.41 -2.08
C VAL A 30 -13.50 -5.07 -0.75
N PHE A 31 -13.06 -6.31 -0.55
CA PHE A 31 -13.30 -7.11 0.66
C PHE A 31 -12.13 -8.09 0.89
N ARG A 32 -12.07 -8.73 2.07
CA ARG A 32 -11.15 -9.88 2.30
C ARG A 32 -11.90 -11.21 2.11
N GLN A 33 -11.24 -12.22 1.57
CA GLN A 33 -11.77 -13.58 1.46
C GLN A 33 -10.63 -14.59 1.70
N GLY A 34 -10.71 -15.34 2.79
CA GLY A 34 -9.52 -16.00 3.33
C GLY A 34 -8.41 -14.97 3.61
N ASN A 35 -7.16 -15.34 3.33
CA ASN A 35 -6.02 -14.43 3.38
C ASN A 35 -6.00 -13.37 2.25
N ASP A 36 -6.80 -13.50 1.17
CA ASP A 36 -6.75 -12.60 0.01
C ASP A 36 -7.44 -11.25 0.25
N ALA A 37 -6.86 -10.17 -0.27
CA ALA A 37 -7.62 -9.01 -0.74
C ALA A 37 -8.38 -9.40 -2.01
N VAL A 38 -9.66 -9.01 -2.13
CA VAL A 38 -10.47 -9.25 -3.32
C VAL A 38 -11.07 -7.94 -3.82
N ILE A 39 -10.77 -7.59 -5.08
CA ILE A 39 -11.42 -6.50 -5.82
C ILE A 39 -12.38 -7.15 -6.81
N ARG A 40 -13.68 -6.92 -6.68
CA ARG A 40 -14.71 -7.40 -7.61
C ARG A 40 -15.44 -6.24 -8.28
N THR A 41 -15.69 -6.37 -9.57
CA THR A 41 -16.38 -5.36 -10.39
C THR A 41 -17.76 -5.84 -10.84
N ASN A 42 -18.66 -4.91 -11.12
CA ASN A 42 -20.00 -5.21 -11.64
C ASN A 42 -20.00 -5.75 -13.09
N PHE A 43 -18.86 -5.69 -13.79
CA PHE A 43 -18.65 -6.28 -15.12
C PHE A 43 -17.93 -7.64 -15.08
N GLY A 44 -17.68 -8.19 -13.89
CA GLY A 44 -17.22 -9.57 -13.70
C GLY A 44 -15.70 -9.77 -13.60
N LEU A 45 -14.88 -8.73 -13.81
CA LEU A 45 -13.47 -8.78 -13.39
C LEU A 45 -13.41 -8.96 -11.88
N THR A 46 -12.68 -9.98 -11.45
CA THR A 46 -12.27 -10.21 -10.06
C THR A 46 -10.75 -10.30 -9.99
N VAL A 47 -10.13 -9.52 -9.13
CA VAL A 47 -8.69 -9.58 -8.84
C VAL A 47 -8.52 -10.04 -7.39
N THR A 48 -7.61 -10.98 -7.13
CA THR A 48 -7.21 -11.34 -5.76
C THR A 48 -5.73 -11.08 -5.54
N PHE A 49 -5.32 -10.72 -4.32
CA PHE A 49 -3.92 -10.54 -3.93
C PHE A 49 -3.69 -10.98 -2.48
N ASN A 50 -2.73 -11.87 -2.24
CA ASN A 50 -2.47 -12.45 -0.91
C ASN A 50 -1.61 -11.58 0.02
N TRP A 51 -1.61 -10.25 -0.19
CA TRP A 51 -0.77 -9.26 0.53
C TRP A 51 0.75 -9.48 0.42
N ASN A 52 1.19 -10.33 -0.50
CA ASN A 52 2.56 -10.82 -0.55
C ASN A 52 3.07 -10.98 -2.00
N ALA A 53 2.84 -12.14 -2.64
CA ALA A 53 3.49 -12.52 -3.90
C ALA A 53 2.56 -13.18 -4.92
N HIS A 54 1.35 -13.59 -4.52
CA HIS A 54 0.38 -14.25 -5.39
C HIS A 54 -0.77 -13.29 -5.72
N VAL A 55 -0.96 -13.06 -7.01
CA VAL A 55 -2.05 -12.25 -7.58
C VAL A 55 -2.80 -13.08 -8.61
N THR A 56 -4.14 -12.96 -8.65
CA THR A 56 -4.96 -13.56 -9.70
C THR A 56 -5.83 -12.49 -10.38
N ALA A 57 -6.06 -12.63 -11.68
CA ALA A 57 -7.00 -11.80 -12.44
C ALA A 57 -7.95 -12.72 -13.22
N LYS A 58 -9.24 -12.67 -12.88
CA LYS A 58 -10.30 -13.53 -13.45
C LYS A 58 -11.31 -12.65 -14.18
N VAL A 59 -11.43 -12.84 -15.49
CA VAL A 59 -12.39 -12.15 -16.36
C VAL A 59 -13.44 -13.13 -16.92
N PRO A 60 -14.66 -12.68 -17.27
CA PRO A 60 -15.62 -13.47 -18.04
C PRO A 60 -15.07 -13.86 -19.42
N SER A 61 -15.54 -14.96 -19.99
CA SER A 61 -15.13 -15.42 -21.34
C SER A 61 -15.46 -14.44 -22.47
N SER A 62 -16.32 -13.45 -22.24
CA SER A 62 -16.56 -12.32 -23.17
C SER A 62 -15.36 -11.38 -23.34
N TYR A 63 -14.28 -11.58 -22.58
CA TYR A 63 -13.00 -10.87 -22.73
C TYR A 63 -11.99 -11.62 -23.61
N SER A 64 -12.38 -12.78 -24.18
CA SER A 64 -11.59 -13.52 -25.19
C SER A 64 -11.20 -12.58 -26.34
N GLU A 65 -9.95 -12.62 -26.78
CA GLU A 65 -9.36 -11.73 -27.82
C GLU A 65 -9.42 -10.21 -27.51
N ALA A 66 -9.88 -9.82 -26.31
CA ALA A 66 -10.14 -8.42 -25.92
C ALA A 66 -9.29 -7.95 -24.72
N VAL A 67 -8.23 -8.69 -24.38
CA VAL A 67 -7.24 -8.35 -23.35
C VAL A 67 -5.83 -8.39 -23.93
N CYS A 68 -4.89 -7.75 -23.24
CA CYS A 68 -3.47 -7.77 -23.57
C CYS A 68 -2.63 -7.41 -22.34
N GLY A 69 -1.36 -7.82 -22.32
CA GLY A 69 -0.43 -7.60 -21.21
C GLY A 69 0.36 -8.87 -20.88
N LEU A 70 0.98 -8.90 -19.69
CA LEU A 70 1.77 -10.04 -19.22
C LEU A 70 0.98 -11.34 -19.04
N CYS A 71 -0.35 -11.27 -19.02
CA CYS A 71 -1.26 -12.43 -18.96
C CYS A 71 -1.76 -12.91 -20.33
N GLY A 72 -1.12 -12.47 -21.42
CA GLY A 72 -1.47 -12.88 -22.78
C GLY A 72 -2.68 -12.15 -23.36
N ASN A 73 -3.31 -12.75 -24.37
CA ASN A 73 -4.40 -12.16 -25.15
C ASN A 73 -5.76 -12.91 -25.03
N PHE A 74 -5.76 -14.08 -24.39
CA PHE A 74 -6.94 -14.91 -24.13
C PHE A 74 -7.69 -15.36 -25.41
N ASN A 75 -6.99 -15.65 -26.51
CA ASN A 75 -7.56 -16.30 -27.71
C ASN A 75 -7.58 -17.85 -27.64
N GLY A 76 -6.89 -18.45 -26.65
CA GLY A 76 -6.75 -19.90 -26.49
C GLY A 76 -5.51 -20.53 -27.15
N ASN A 77 -4.60 -19.74 -27.72
CA ASN A 77 -3.34 -20.16 -28.33
C ASN A 77 -2.12 -19.69 -27.52
N PRO A 78 -1.57 -20.51 -26.60
CA PRO A 78 -0.42 -20.11 -25.77
C PRO A 78 0.88 -19.88 -26.56
N ALA A 79 0.90 -20.13 -27.87
CA ALA A 79 2.04 -19.83 -28.74
C ALA A 79 2.10 -18.37 -29.23
N ASP A 80 1.06 -17.54 -28.98
CA ASP A 80 1.06 -16.11 -29.33
C ASP A 80 0.76 -15.15 -28.16
N ASP A 81 0.72 -15.66 -26.93
CA ASP A 81 0.54 -14.84 -25.71
C ASP A 81 1.75 -13.93 -25.40
N LEU A 82 2.95 -14.20 -25.93
CA LEU A 82 4.14 -13.33 -25.78
C LEU A 82 4.12 -12.12 -26.75
N ALA A 83 2.94 -11.55 -26.97
CA ALA A 83 2.73 -10.40 -27.84
C ALA A 83 3.30 -9.10 -27.24
N LEU A 84 4.05 -8.35 -28.04
CA LEU A 84 4.62 -7.06 -27.64
C LEU A 84 3.53 -5.97 -27.57
N LYS A 85 3.67 -4.99 -26.68
CA LYS A 85 2.74 -3.84 -26.53
C LYS A 85 2.49 -3.03 -27.81
N GLY A 86 3.45 -3.03 -28.75
CA GLY A 86 3.32 -2.41 -30.08
C GLY A 86 2.79 -3.33 -31.19
N GLY A 87 2.40 -4.56 -30.86
CA GLY A 87 2.12 -5.64 -31.81
C GLY A 87 3.38 -6.42 -32.23
N GLY A 88 3.17 -7.61 -32.80
CA GLY A 88 4.23 -8.59 -33.07
C GLY A 88 4.52 -9.49 -31.86
N GLN A 89 5.36 -10.52 -32.06
CA GLN A 89 5.76 -11.48 -31.04
C GLN A 89 7.17 -11.17 -30.51
N ALA A 90 7.39 -11.43 -29.23
CA ALA A 90 8.70 -11.29 -28.60
C ALA A 90 9.66 -12.44 -28.97
N ASN A 91 10.96 -12.16 -29.02
CA ASN A 91 11.98 -13.21 -29.21
C ASN A 91 12.29 -13.95 -27.89
N SER A 92 11.98 -13.34 -26.75
CA SER A 92 12.21 -13.88 -25.40
C SER A 92 11.19 -13.34 -24.40
N ALA A 93 11.06 -14.02 -23.26
CA ALA A 93 10.25 -13.52 -22.14
C ALA A 93 10.77 -12.18 -21.57
N LEU A 94 12.07 -11.91 -21.71
CA LEU A 94 12.69 -10.64 -21.31
C LEU A 94 12.26 -9.49 -22.23
N ASP A 95 12.26 -9.71 -23.55
CA ASP A 95 11.75 -8.71 -24.53
C ASP A 95 10.25 -8.43 -24.31
N PHE A 96 9.47 -9.50 -24.08
CA PHE A 96 8.05 -9.40 -23.76
C PHE A 96 7.80 -8.56 -22.52
N GLY A 97 8.46 -8.90 -21.39
CA GLY A 97 8.32 -8.19 -20.12
C GLY A 97 8.69 -6.70 -20.23
N ASN A 98 9.84 -6.39 -20.84
CA ASN A 98 10.26 -5.00 -21.05
C ASN A 98 9.28 -4.22 -21.94
N SER A 99 8.62 -4.86 -22.91
CA SER A 99 7.66 -4.17 -23.79
C SER A 99 6.41 -3.69 -23.07
N TRP A 100 6.06 -4.31 -21.93
CA TRP A 100 4.88 -3.99 -21.11
C TRP A 100 5.19 -3.09 -19.89
N GLN A 101 6.42 -2.58 -19.76
CA GLN A 101 6.77 -1.62 -18.72
C GLN A 101 6.05 -0.27 -18.92
N GLU A 102 5.37 0.23 -17.89
CA GLU A 102 4.72 1.56 -17.88
C GLU A 102 5.58 2.63 -17.19
N GLU A 103 6.26 2.31 -16.08
CA GLU A 103 7.02 3.27 -15.28
C GLU A 103 8.51 3.29 -15.67
N ILE A 104 9.00 4.44 -16.14
CA ILE A 104 10.44 4.67 -16.42
C ILE A 104 11.08 5.35 -15.19
N ILE A 105 11.31 4.56 -14.14
CA ILE A 105 11.96 5.01 -12.90
C ILE A 105 13.45 4.62 -12.93
N PRO A 106 14.40 5.54 -12.61
CA PRO A 106 15.81 5.19 -12.53
C PRO A 106 16.07 4.04 -11.54
N GLY A 107 16.63 2.94 -12.05
CA GLY A 107 16.85 1.70 -11.28
C GLY A 107 15.68 0.71 -11.31
N CYS A 108 14.62 0.97 -12.06
CA CYS A 108 13.52 0.02 -12.33
C CYS A 108 13.60 -0.49 -13.79
N GLY A 109 13.62 -1.81 -13.95
CA GLY A 109 13.67 -2.51 -15.23
C GLY A 109 13.89 -4.00 -15.01
N ALA A 110 13.69 -4.82 -16.04
CA ALA A 110 13.94 -6.26 -15.95
C ALA A 110 15.44 -6.60 -16.01
N THR A 111 15.81 -7.73 -15.43
CA THR A 111 17.13 -8.35 -15.57
C THR A 111 17.00 -9.71 -16.27
N ASP A 112 18.11 -10.26 -16.75
CA ASP A 112 18.18 -11.66 -17.12
C ASP A 112 17.74 -12.59 -15.96
N ALA A 113 17.20 -13.75 -16.32
CA ALA A 113 16.86 -14.79 -15.35
C ALA A 113 18.13 -15.36 -14.69
N GLY A 114 18.06 -15.68 -13.39
CA GLY A 114 19.18 -16.27 -12.67
C GLY A 114 19.51 -17.67 -13.21
N ASP A 115 20.80 -18.01 -13.29
CA ASP A 115 21.21 -19.38 -13.65
C ASP A 115 21.04 -20.33 -12.45
N CYS A 116 20.39 -21.46 -12.68
CA CYS A 116 20.36 -22.59 -11.77
C CYS A 116 20.99 -23.83 -12.45
N PRO A 117 22.30 -24.03 -12.30
CA PRO A 117 22.97 -25.22 -12.81
C PRO A 117 22.34 -26.50 -12.22
N GLN A 118 22.14 -27.51 -13.08
CA GLN A 118 21.59 -28.81 -12.70
C GLN A 118 20.13 -28.81 -12.20
N LEU A 119 19.31 -27.80 -12.56
CA LEU A 119 17.89 -27.72 -12.18
C LEU A 119 17.11 -29.04 -12.34
N ASP A 120 17.26 -29.74 -13.46
CA ASP A 120 16.55 -31.02 -13.70
C ASP A 120 16.93 -32.11 -12.68
N SER A 121 18.20 -32.18 -12.31
CA SER A 121 18.72 -33.10 -11.28
C SER A 121 18.20 -32.72 -9.89
N LEU A 122 18.13 -31.42 -9.59
CA LEU A 122 17.60 -30.91 -8.32
C LEU A 122 16.09 -31.17 -8.20
N VAL A 123 15.33 -31.00 -9.28
CA VAL A 123 13.88 -31.32 -9.35
C VAL A 123 13.65 -32.81 -9.10
N ALA A 124 14.40 -33.69 -9.77
CA ALA A 124 14.31 -35.13 -9.55
C ALA A 124 14.67 -35.53 -8.10
N GLN A 125 15.71 -34.93 -7.53
CA GLN A 125 16.10 -35.14 -6.13
C GLN A 125 15.00 -34.70 -5.16
N GLN A 126 14.44 -33.51 -5.34
CA GLN A 126 13.39 -32.94 -4.50
C GLN A 126 12.11 -33.80 -4.58
N GLN A 127 11.67 -34.16 -5.78
CA GLN A 127 10.52 -35.06 -5.99
C GLN A 127 10.72 -36.43 -5.31
N GLN A 128 11.89 -37.04 -5.49
CA GLN A 128 12.21 -38.34 -4.87
C GLN A 128 12.33 -38.26 -3.34
N SER A 129 12.61 -37.08 -2.79
CA SER A 129 12.72 -36.86 -1.34
C SER A 129 11.37 -36.73 -0.61
N LYS A 130 10.30 -36.36 -1.33
CA LYS A 130 8.98 -36.00 -0.77
C LYS A 130 9.06 -34.95 0.36
N LYS A 131 9.96 -33.97 0.24
CA LYS A 131 10.15 -32.86 1.20
C LYS A 131 10.24 -31.52 0.46
N GLU A 132 10.12 -30.41 1.18
CA GLU A 132 10.23 -29.06 0.63
C GLU A 132 9.35 -28.92 -0.63
N CYS A 133 9.92 -28.59 -1.79
CA CYS A 133 9.17 -28.49 -3.05
C CYS A 133 8.58 -29.85 -3.50
N GLY A 134 9.25 -30.97 -3.18
CA GLY A 134 8.83 -32.32 -3.53
C GLY A 134 7.43 -32.72 -3.04
N ILE A 135 6.91 -32.08 -1.99
CA ILE A 135 5.54 -32.37 -1.50
C ILE A 135 4.45 -31.95 -2.50
N LEU A 136 4.76 -31.02 -3.41
CA LEU A 136 3.86 -30.59 -4.48
C LEU A 136 3.45 -31.76 -5.39
N ALA A 137 4.38 -32.68 -5.62
CA ALA A 137 4.22 -33.83 -6.53
C ALA A 137 4.15 -35.18 -5.80
N ASP A 138 3.99 -35.20 -4.47
CA ASP A 138 3.84 -36.44 -3.71
C ASP A 138 2.39 -36.99 -3.86
N PRO A 139 2.18 -38.15 -4.49
CA PRO A 139 0.85 -38.73 -4.70
C PRO A 139 0.16 -39.21 -3.40
N GLU A 140 0.87 -39.23 -2.28
CA GLU A 140 0.32 -39.51 -0.94
C GLU A 140 0.27 -38.24 -0.06
N GLY A 141 0.81 -37.12 -0.57
CA GLY A 141 0.99 -35.87 0.14
C GLY A 141 -0.28 -35.03 0.32
N PRO A 142 -0.15 -33.76 0.76
CA PRO A 142 -1.28 -32.91 1.09
C PRO A 142 -2.08 -32.41 -0.11
N PHE A 143 -1.52 -32.56 -1.33
CA PHE A 143 -2.11 -32.08 -2.59
C PHE A 143 -2.52 -33.20 -3.56
N ARG A 144 -2.56 -34.47 -3.11
CA ARG A 144 -2.86 -35.62 -3.97
C ARG A 144 -4.21 -35.53 -4.70
N GLU A 145 -5.24 -34.95 -4.08
CA GLU A 145 -6.53 -34.69 -4.72
C GLU A 145 -6.47 -33.58 -5.79
N CYS A 146 -5.43 -32.72 -5.78
CA CYS A 146 -5.18 -31.65 -6.74
C CYS A 146 -4.57 -32.18 -8.05
N HIS A 147 -3.80 -33.27 -8.02
CA HIS A 147 -2.99 -33.74 -9.16
C HIS A 147 -3.82 -34.14 -10.41
N LYS A 148 -5.09 -34.48 -10.21
CA LYS A 148 -6.06 -34.76 -11.29
C LYS A 148 -6.65 -33.50 -11.94
N LEU A 149 -6.45 -32.33 -11.32
CA LEU A 149 -6.97 -31.02 -11.73
C LEU A 149 -5.84 -30.11 -12.24
N LEU A 150 -4.67 -30.16 -11.60
CA LEU A 150 -3.51 -29.32 -11.86
C LEU A 150 -2.24 -30.18 -11.87
N ASN A 151 -1.47 -30.12 -12.96
CA ASN A 151 -0.18 -30.82 -13.05
C ASN A 151 0.85 -30.18 -12.08
N PRO A 152 1.36 -30.90 -11.06
CA PRO A 152 2.28 -30.33 -10.07
C PRO A 152 3.70 -30.08 -10.61
N GLN A 153 4.05 -30.59 -11.80
CA GLN A 153 5.43 -30.57 -12.31
C GLN A 153 5.96 -29.16 -12.63
N GLY A 154 5.08 -28.22 -12.99
CA GLY A 154 5.44 -26.80 -13.15
C GLY A 154 5.84 -26.19 -11.82
N ALA A 155 4.88 -26.07 -10.89
CA ALA A 155 5.11 -25.52 -9.55
C ALA A 155 6.27 -26.19 -8.79
N LEU A 156 6.48 -27.50 -8.98
CA LEU A 156 7.66 -28.22 -8.47
C LEU A 156 8.96 -27.67 -9.06
N ARG A 157 9.05 -27.50 -10.38
CA ARG A 157 10.24 -26.93 -11.05
C ARG A 157 10.50 -25.51 -10.58
N ASP A 158 9.46 -24.68 -10.53
CA ASP A 158 9.54 -23.27 -10.20
C ASP A 158 10.02 -23.09 -8.75
N CYS A 159 9.43 -23.84 -7.80
CA CYS A 159 9.86 -23.87 -6.40
C CYS A 159 11.34 -24.28 -6.23
N VAL A 160 11.81 -25.27 -7.00
CA VAL A 160 13.20 -25.74 -6.93
C VAL A 160 14.16 -24.74 -7.57
N TYR A 161 13.74 -24.05 -8.63
CA TYR A 161 14.48 -22.96 -9.26
C TYR A 161 14.67 -21.79 -8.27
N ASP A 162 13.61 -21.37 -7.59
CA ASP A 162 13.69 -20.29 -6.61
C ASP A 162 14.60 -20.64 -5.42
N LEU A 163 14.51 -21.86 -4.89
CA LEU A 163 15.40 -22.34 -3.82
C LEU A 163 16.87 -22.51 -4.27
N CYS A 164 17.10 -22.73 -5.57
CA CYS A 164 18.43 -22.80 -6.16
C CYS A 164 19.10 -21.42 -6.23
N LEU A 165 18.33 -20.37 -6.56
CA LEU A 165 18.79 -18.98 -6.57
C LEU A 165 18.89 -18.37 -5.16
N LEU A 166 18.02 -18.80 -4.24
CA LEU A 166 17.88 -18.25 -2.88
C LEU A 166 18.14 -19.32 -1.80
N PRO A 167 19.32 -19.96 -1.79
CA PRO A 167 19.60 -21.12 -0.94
C PRO A 167 19.47 -20.78 0.56
N GLY A 168 18.73 -21.63 1.28
CA GLY A 168 18.45 -21.47 2.71
C GLY A 168 17.32 -20.51 3.05
N GLN A 169 16.68 -19.86 2.07
CA GLN A 169 15.48 -19.05 2.33
C GLN A 169 14.22 -19.93 2.32
N SER A 170 13.44 -19.89 3.41
CA SER A 170 12.14 -20.56 3.48
C SER A 170 11.03 -19.84 2.71
N LYS A 171 11.17 -18.53 2.47
CA LYS A 171 10.12 -17.70 1.87
C LYS A 171 9.67 -18.19 0.48
N PRO A 172 10.56 -18.41 -0.52
CA PRO A 172 10.11 -18.81 -1.86
C PRO A 172 9.43 -20.17 -1.87
N LEU A 173 9.95 -21.13 -1.09
CA LEU A 173 9.28 -22.42 -0.83
C LEU A 173 7.85 -22.20 -0.32
N CYS A 174 7.67 -21.34 0.69
CA CYS A 174 6.35 -21.11 1.28
C CYS A 174 5.39 -20.34 0.37
N ASP A 175 5.92 -19.44 -0.48
CA ASP A 175 5.13 -18.72 -1.49
C ASP A 175 4.66 -19.69 -2.59
N ALA A 176 5.54 -20.56 -3.10
CA ALA A 176 5.21 -21.55 -4.13
C ALA A 176 4.24 -22.63 -3.62
N LEU A 177 4.43 -23.13 -2.39
CA LEU A 177 3.49 -24.07 -1.76
C LEU A 177 2.10 -23.43 -1.54
N ALA A 178 2.04 -22.17 -1.10
CA ALA A 178 0.79 -21.45 -0.92
C ALA A 178 0.09 -21.15 -2.25
N ALA A 179 0.84 -20.81 -3.31
CA ALA A 179 0.28 -20.59 -4.64
C ALA A 179 -0.36 -21.87 -5.22
N TYR A 180 0.31 -23.03 -5.12
CA TYR A 180 -0.28 -24.30 -5.57
C TYR A 180 -1.47 -24.74 -4.70
N ALA A 181 -1.45 -24.48 -3.39
CA ALA A 181 -2.58 -24.70 -2.50
C ALA A 181 -3.80 -23.85 -2.93
N ALA A 182 -3.62 -22.54 -3.13
CA ALA A 182 -4.67 -21.63 -3.56
C ALA A 182 -5.22 -21.98 -4.95
N ALA A 183 -4.34 -22.34 -5.90
CA ALA A 183 -4.74 -22.81 -7.22
C ALA A 183 -5.57 -24.09 -7.14
N CYS A 184 -5.19 -25.05 -6.29
CA CYS A 184 -5.96 -26.28 -6.07
C CYS A 184 -7.35 -26.00 -5.49
N GLN A 185 -7.44 -25.14 -4.46
CA GLN A 185 -8.72 -24.72 -3.88
C GLN A 185 -9.61 -24.02 -4.92
N ALA A 186 -9.04 -23.14 -5.76
CA ALA A 186 -9.75 -22.46 -6.85
C ALA A 186 -10.20 -23.42 -7.97
N ALA A 187 -9.53 -24.56 -8.16
CA ALA A 187 -9.93 -25.63 -9.07
C ALA A 187 -10.99 -26.59 -8.45
N GLY A 188 -11.42 -26.38 -7.20
CA GLY A 188 -12.33 -27.26 -6.48
C GLY A 188 -11.69 -28.53 -5.93
N GLY A 189 -10.36 -28.56 -5.80
CA GLY A 189 -9.61 -29.64 -5.17
C GLY A 189 -9.51 -29.48 -3.65
N THR A 190 -9.48 -30.60 -2.94
CA THR A 190 -9.22 -30.63 -1.49
C THR A 190 -7.73 -30.47 -1.24
N VAL A 191 -7.37 -29.48 -0.41
CA VAL A 191 -6.02 -29.34 0.15
C VAL A 191 -6.04 -29.84 1.59
N HIS A 192 -5.11 -30.72 1.93
CA HIS A 192 -4.92 -31.24 3.29
C HIS A 192 -3.86 -30.42 4.04
N PRO A 193 -3.76 -30.51 5.39
CA PRO A 193 -2.79 -29.75 6.17
C PRO A 193 -1.34 -29.96 5.68
N TRP A 194 -0.77 -28.91 5.10
CA TRP A 194 0.58 -28.88 4.54
C TRP A 194 1.55 -28.03 5.37
N ARG A 195 1.03 -27.06 6.13
CA ARG A 195 1.80 -26.22 7.06
C ARG A 195 2.06 -26.95 8.38
N SER A 196 3.20 -26.67 9.00
CA SER A 196 3.56 -27.13 10.35
C SER A 196 4.59 -26.20 10.99
N GLU A 197 4.92 -26.40 12.27
CA GLU A 197 5.99 -25.68 12.98
C GLU A 197 7.33 -25.62 12.22
N LYS A 198 7.61 -26.62 11.38
CA LYS A 198 8.88 -26.80 10.65
C LYS A 198 8.77 -26.55 9.15
N LEU A 199 7.57 -26.35 8.63
CA LEU A 199 7.30 -26.15 7.21
C LEU A 199 6.23 -25.08 7.06
N CYS A 200 6.66 -23.88 6.69
CA CYS A 200 5.79 -22.73 6.41
C CYS A 200 4.74 -22.44 7.50
N PRO A 201 5.16 -22.36 8.80
CA PRO A 201 4.26 -21.99 9.88
C PRO A 201 3.62 -20.63 9.60
N LEU A 202 2.32 -20.53 9.87
CA LEU A 202 1.54 -19.31 9.70
C LEU A 202 1.04 -18.88 11.09
N THR A 203 1.52 -17.73 11.56
CA THR A 203 1.11 -17.14 12.84
C THR A 203 -0.07 -16.22 12.61
N CYS A 204 -1.22 -16.55 13.20
CA CYS A 204 -2.39 -15.70 13.18
C CYS A 204 -2.35 -14.63 14.29
N PRO A 205 -3.04 -13.48 14.11
CA PRO A 205 -3.09 -12.43 15.12
C PRO A 205 -3.77 -12.91 16.43
N PRO A 206 -3.57 -12.22 17.56
CA PRO A 206 -4.27 -12.56 18.81
C PRO A 206 -5.79 -12.64 18.63
N ASN A 207 -6.43 -13.58 19.33
CA ASN A 207 -7.86 -13.89 19.23
C ASN A 207 -8.29 -14.38 17.83
N SER A 208 -7.43 -15.20 17.21
CA SER A 208 -7.74 -15.90 15.96
C SER A 208 -6.91 -17.18 15.81
N HIS A 209 -7.41 -18.10 14.99
CA HIS A 209 -6.74 -19.36 14.67
C HIS A 209 -6.55 -19.53 13.16
N TYR A 210 -5.61 -20.40 12.79
CA TYR A 210 -5.39 -20.80 11.40
C TYR A 210 -6.43 -21.84 10.99
N GLU A 211 -7.09 -21.60 9.86
CA GLU A 211 -8.04 -22.53 9.23
C GLU A 211 -7.61 -22.75 7.76
N PRO A 212 -7.21 -23.98 7.37
CA PRO A 212 -6.82 -24.27 5.98
C PRO A 212 -7.97 -24.10 4.97
N CYS A 213 -9.23 -24.13 5.39
CA CYS A 213 -10.40 -24.09 4.53
C CYS A 213 -11.56 -23.25 5.12
N SER A 214 -11.37 -21.93 5.19
CA SER A 214 -12.44 -20.99 5.53
C SER A 214 -13.41 -20.79 4.36
N TYR A 215 -14.64 -20.36 4.65
CA TYR A 215 -15.70 -20.12 3.66
C TYR A 215 -16.37 -18.77 3.88
N GLY A 216 -16.80 -18.12 2.79
CA GLY A 216 -17.54 -16.87 2.84
C GLY A 216 -16.68 -15.66 3.19
N CYS A 217 -17.29 -14.64 3.80
CA CYS A 217 -16.62 -13.42 4.23
C CYS A 217 -16.22 -13.55 5.71
N PRO A 218 -15.03 -13.09 6.14
CA PRO A 218 -14.72 -12.95 7.56
C PRO A 218 -15.64 -11.90 8.20
N LEU A 219 -15.97 -12.05 9.48
CA LEU A 219 -16.67 -11.02 10.25
C LEU A 219 -15.74 -9.82 10.46
N THR A 220 -16.18 -8.62 10.10
CA THR A 220 -15.37 -7.39 10.17
C THR A 220 -16.10 -6.29 10.93
N CYS A 221 -15.37 -5.40 11.60
CA CYS A 221 -15.95 -4.25 12.28
C CYS A 221 -16.60 -3.21 11.34
N GLY A 222 -16.36 -3.30 10.02
CA GLY A 222 -17.03 -2.46 9.03
C GLY A 222 -18.41 -2.95 8.59
N ASP A 223 -18.70 -4.24 8.82
CA ASP A 223 -19.91 -5.01 8.42
C ASP A 223 -20.81 -4.43 7.31
N LEU A 224 -20.20 -4.08 6.17
CA LEU A 224 -20.95 -3.68 4.97
C LEU A 224 -21.36 -4.94 4.20
N PRO A 225 -22.67 -5.15 3.92
CA PRO A 225 -23.14 -6.30 3.15
C PRO A 225 -22.46 -6.38 1.79
N VAL A 226 -21.60 -7.38 1.59
CA VAL A 226 -20.94 -7.67 0.32
C VAL A 226 -21.99 -8.19 -0.67
N PRO A 227 -22.37 -7.44 -1.72
CA PRO A 227 -23.44 -7.87 -2.62
C PRO A 227 -23.04 -9.13 -3.40
N GLN A 228 -23.95 -10.10 -3.55
CA GLN A 228 -23.66 -11.47 -4.00
C GLN A 228 -22.79 -12.32 -3.05
N GLY A 229 -22.39 -11.79 -1.89
CA GLY A 229 -21.55 -12.46 -0.90
C GLY A 229 -20.11 -12.72 -1.36
N CYS A 230 -19.35 -13.46 -0.55
CA CYS A 230 -17.99 -13.90 -0.86
C CYS A 230 -17.96 -15.36 -1.39
N GLY A 231 -19.04 -15.80 -2.04
CA GLY A 231 -19.17 -17.15 -2.62
C GLY A 231 -19.13 -18.29 -1.58
N SER A 232 -18.85 -19.49 -2.07
CA SER A 232 -18.65 -20.72 -1.29
C SER A 232 -17.33 -21.42 -1.60
N GLU A 233 -16.37 -20.67 -2.15
CA GLU A 233 -15.01 -21.16 -2.43
C GLU A 233 -14.23 -21.26 -1.11
N CYS A 234 -13.66 -22.44 -0.83
CA CYS A 234 -12.74 -22.70 0.28
C CYS A 234 -11.45 -21.88 0.10
N ARG A 235 -11.00 -21.17 1.13
CA ARG A 235 -9.70 -20.45 1.14
C ARG A 235 -8.97 -20.59 2.47
N GLU A 236 -7.65 -20.75 2.42
CA GLU A 236 -6.76 -20.66 3.58
C GLU A 236 -6.90 -19.28 4.27
N SER A 237 -7.01 -19.25 5.61
CA SER A 237 -7.21 -18.01 6.36
C SER A 237 -6.68 -18.07 7.80
N CYS A 238 -6.43 -16.91 8.39
CA CYS A 238 -6.70 -16.71 9.81
C CYS A 238 -8.17 -16.35 10.02
N VAL A 239 -8.82 -16.94 11.02
CA VAL A 239 -10.24 -16.72 11.35
C VAL A 239 -10.33 -16.22 12.78
N CYS A 240 -10.97 -15.07 13.00
CA CYS A 240 -11.18 -14.53 14.34
C CYS A 240 -11.98 -15.51 15.21
N ASP A 241 -11.62 -15.60 16.48
CA ASP A 241 -12.30 -16.47 17.44
C ASP A 241 -13.72 -15.94 17.77
N GLU A 242 -14.58 -16.80 18.32
CA GLU A 242 -15.97 -16.44 18.63
C GLU A 242 -16.04 -15.22 19.58
N GLY A 243 -16.81 -14.19 19.18
CA GLY A 243 -16.92 -12.92 19.90
C GLY A 243 -15.94 -11.82 19.42
N PHE A 244 -15.04 -12.13 18.50
CA PHE A 244 -14.10 -11.19 17.89
C PHE A 244 -14.45 -10.91 16.42
N ALA A 245 -14.08 -9.72 15.94
CA ALA A 245 -14.24 -9.29 14.56
C ALA A 245 -12.95 -8.63 14.05
N LEU A 246 -12.74 -8.71 12.74
CA LEU A 246 -11.57 -8.17 12.10
C LEU A 246 -11.66 -6.63 11.99
N SER A 247 -10.69 -5.94 12.58
CA SER A 247 -10.43 -4.51 12.42
C SER A 247 -9.07 -4.34 11.74
N GLY A 248 -9.08 -4.25 10.41
CA GLY A 248 -7.86 -4.28 9.58
C GLY A 248 -7.23 -5.68 9.56
N GLU A 249 -6.23 -5.89 10.41
CA GLU A 249 -5.55 -7.19 10.60
C GLU A 249 -5.66 -7.74 12.02
N SER A 250 -6.24 -6.98 12.95
CA SER A 250 -6.40 -7.40 14.34
C SER A 250 -7.81 -7.95 14.57
N CYS A 251 -7.92 -9.11 15.19
CA CYS A 251 -9.19 -9.62 15.71
C CYS A 251 -9.46 -8.99 17.08
N VAL A 252 -10.36 -8.01 17.11
CA VAL A 252 -10.74 -7.23 18.30
C VAL A 252 -12.10 -7.70 18.84
N PRO A 253 -12.39 -7.57 20.14
CA PRO A 253 -13.72 -7.87 20.66
C PRO A 253 -14.79 -7.04 19.91
N LEU A 254 -15.97 -7.60 19.67
CA LEU A 254 -17.06 -6.88 18.97
C LEU A 254 -17.42 -5.53 19.60
N ALA A 255 -17.33 -5.42 20.93
CA ALA A 255 -17.56 -4.17 21.68
C ALA A 255 -16.42 -3.12 21.53
N SER A 256 -15.31 -3.48 20.88
CA SER A 256 -14.15 -2.63 20.60
C SER A 256 -14.02 -2.26 19.11
N CYS A 257 -15.02 -2.59 18.29
CA CYS A 257 -15.11 -2.08 16.93
C CYS A 257 -15.29 -0.54 16.92
N GLY A 258 -14.74 0.10 15.89
CA GLY A 258 -14.89 1.53 15.63
C GLY A 258 -16.23 1.88 14.97
N CYS A 259 -16.21 2.89 14.11
CA CYS A 259 -17.38 3.52 13.53
C CYS A 259 -17.50 3.25 12.04
N VAL A 260 -18.73 3.09 11.54
CA VAL A 260 -19.01 3.08 10.10
C VAL A 260 -19.68 4.39 9.72
N HIS A 261 -19.04 5.17 8.85
CA HIS A 261 -19.55 6.46 8.38
C HIS A 261 -19.51 6.53 6.85
N GLN A 262 -20.64 6.89 6.23
CA GLN A 262 -20.79 7.04 4.77
C GLN A 262 -20.35 5.84 3.90
N GLY A 263 -20.23 4.63 4.48
CA GLY A 263 -19.75 3.44 3.78
C GLY A 263 -18.24 3.17 3.90
N SER A 264 -17.58 3.80 4.89
CA SER A 264 -16.19 3.53 5.26
C SER A 264 -16.10 3.23 6.76
N TYR A 265 -15.17 2.35 7.14
CA TYR A 265 -14.88 2.00 8.53
C TYR A 265 -13.69 2.79 9.07
N TYR A 266 -13.83 3.31 10.29
CA TYR A 266 -12.87 4.13 11.00
C TYR A 266 -12.64 3.56 12.41
N PRO A 267 -11.42 3.10 12.77
CA PRO A 267 -11.07 2.67 14.12
C PRO A 267 -11.47 3.61 15.27
N PRO A 268 -11.65 3.09 16.50
CA PRO A 268 -11.97 3.91 17.68
C PRO A 268 -10.93 5.02 17.92
N GLY A 269 -11.39 6.25 18.15
CA GLY A 269 -10.54 7.42 18.37
C GLY A 269 -9.98 8.06 17.09
N GLU A 270 -10.27 7.53 15.90
CA GLU A 270 -9.84 8.17 14.65
C GLU A 270 -10.55 9.50 14.42
N THR A 271 -9.81 10.50 13.93
CA THR A 271 -10.32 11.82 13.53
C THR A 271 -10.11 12.00 12.03
N PHE A 272 -11.19 12.21 11.27
CA PHE A 272 -11.22 12.13 9.82
C PHE A 272 -12.10 13.20 9.15
N TYR A 273 -11.77 13.54 7.90
CA TYR A 273 -12.63 14.34 7.03
C TYR A 273 -13.42 13.40 6.11
N PRO A 274 -14.77 13.37 6.17
CA PRO A 274 -15.57 12.36 5.47
C PRO A 274 -15.84 12.66 4.00
N GLY A 275 -15.56 13.88 3.52
CA GLY A 275 -15.96 14.34 2.19
C GLY A 275 -15.02 15.37 1.57
N PRO A 276 -15.03 15.52 0.23
CA PRO A 276 -13.97 16.17 -0.54
C PRO A 276 -13.89 17.70 -0.42
N GLY A 277 -14.78 18.36 0.31
CA GLY A 277 -14.63 19.78 0.69
C GLY A 277 -13.96 19.99 2.05
N CYS A 278 -13.78 18.93 2.85
CA CYS A 278 -13.35 18.99 4.26
C CYS A 278 -14.28 19.84 5.15
N ASP A 279 -15.57 19.94 4.77
CA ASP A 279 -16.59 20.81 5.38
C ASP A 279 -16.98 20.43 6.82
N SER A 280 -16.53 19.26 7.28
CA SER A 280 -16.69 18.79 8.66
C SER A 280 -15.51 17.94 9.08
N LEU A 281 -15.10 18.06 10.34
CA LEU A 281 -14.12 17.19 10.98
C LEU A 281 -14.87 16.24 11.91
N CYS A 282 -14.77 14.94 11.64
CA CYS A 282 -15.45 13.88 12.38
C CYS A 282 -14.49 13.12 13.29
N HIS A 283 -14.99 12.64 14.42
CA HIS A 283 -14.26 11.82 15.38
C HIS A 283 -15.07 10.55 15.68
N CYS A 284 -14.43 9.38 15.59
CA CYS A 284 -15.01 8.10 15.98
C CYS A 284 -14.90 7.90 17.50
N GLN A 285 -16.04 7.86 18.19
CA GLN A 285 -16.13 7.66 19.64
C GLN A 285 -16.28 6.17 20.00
N GLU A 286 -16.07 5.84 21.28
CA GLU A 286 -16.37 4.50 21.81
C GLU A 286 -17.85 4.13 21.56
N GLY A 287 -18.10 2.85 21.26
CA GLY A 287 -19.44 2.36 20.90
C GLY A 287 -19.90 2.70 19.48
N GLY A 288 -18.99 3.13 18.59
CA GLY A 288 -19.27 3.32 17.16
C GLY A 288 -19.99 4.62 16.79
N LEU A 289 -20.13 5.55 17.74
CA LEU A 289 -20.77 6.85 17.52
C LEU A 289 -19.81 7.83 16.82
N VAL A 290 -20.30 8.59 15.85
CA VAL A 290 -19.51 9.62 15.14
C VAL A 290 -20.01 11.01 15.53
N SER A 291 -19.12 11.83 16.08
CA SER A 291 -19.36 13.26 16.30
C SER A 291 -18.61 14.08 15.24
N CYS A 292 -19.31 14.96 14.53
CA CYS A 292 -18.68 15.85 13.54
C CYS A 292 -18.93 17.32 13.88
N GLU A 293 -17.88 18.13 13.79
CA GLU A 293 -17.95 19.60 13.91
C GLU A 293 -17.74 20.25 12.54
N PRO A 294 -18.36 21.41 12.24
CA PRO A 294 -18.10 22.14 11.00
C PRO A 294 -16.63 22.53 10.87
N SER A 295 -16.04 22.32 9.69
CA SER A 295 -14.64 22.64 9.40
C SER A 295 -14.51 23.29 8.02
N SER A 296 -13.36 23.88 7.74
CA SER A 296 -13.01 24.39 6.42
C SER A 296 -11.50 24.55 6.26
N CYS A 297 -11.01 24.27 5.06
CA CYS A 297 -9.62 24.54 4.70
C CYS A 297 -9.36 26.04 4.60
N GLY A 298 -8.12 26.44 4.92
CA GLY A 298 -7.70 27.83 4.91
C GLY A 298 -7.61 28.42 3.49
N PRO A 299 -7.46 29.75 3.34
CA PRO A 299 -7.47 30.42 2.03
C PRO A 299 -6.42 29.95 1.01
N HIS A 300 -5.40 29.22 1.46
CA HIS A 300 -4.32 28.65 0.64
C HIS A 300 -4.13 27.15 0.88
N GLU A 301 -5.18 26.47 1.32
CA GLU A 301 -5.26 25.02 1.47
C GLU A 301 -6.42 24.47 0.62
N ALA A 302 -6.30 23.22 0.17
CA ALA A 302 -7.41 22.47 -0.42
C ALA A 302 -7.57 21.14 0.32
N CYS A 303 -8.80 20.64 0.37
CA CYS A 303 -9.06 19.29 0.85
C CYS A 303 -8.51 18.29 -0.18
N GLN A 304 -7.46 17.56 0.20
CA GLN A 304 -6.74 16.64 -0.68
C GLN A 304 -6.28 15.38 0.09
N PRO A 305 -6.03 14.26 -0.60
CA PRO A 305 -5.39 13.09 -0.01
C PRO A 305 -4.01 13.43 0.56
N SER A 306 -3.81 13.19 1.86
CA SER A 306 -2.57 13.42 2.58
C SER A 306 -2.32 12.26 3.55
N ASN A 307 -1.17 11.60 3.41
CA ASN A 307 -0.78 10.42 4.20
C ASN A 307 -1.77 9.22 4.19
N GLY A 308 -2.83 9.25 3.39
CA GLY A 308 -3.86 8.22 3.31
C GLY A 308 -5.25 8.66 3.77
N ALA A 309 -5.41 9.89 4.28
CA ALA A 309 -6.71 10.45 4.64
C ALA A 309 -6.97 11.76 3.87
N LEU A 310 -8.21 12.23 3.82
CA LEU A 310 -8.48 13.61 3.38
C LEU A 310 -8.00 14.58 4.45
N GLY A 311 -7.44 15.71 4.02
CA GLY A 311 -7.08 16.80 4.91
C GLY A 311 -6.78 18.09 4.15
N CYS A 312 -6.66 19.20 4.88
CA CYS A 312 -6.34 20.50 4.30
C CYS A 312 -4.84 20.61 4.00
N VAL A 313 -4.48 20.47 2.73
CA VAL A 313 -3.10 20.50 2.22
C VAL A 313 -2.80 21.88 1.64
N PRO A 314 -1.66 22.53 1.98
CA PRO A 314 -1.26 23.79 1.35
C PRO A 314 -1.06 23.64 -0.17
N VAL A 315 -1.77 24.44 -0.97
CA VAL A 315 -1.75 24.34 -2.45
C VAL A 315 -0.59 25.07 -3.13
N GLY A 316 0.35 25.63 -2.35
CA GLY A 316 1.51 26.34 -2.87
C GLY A 316 2.41 26.87 -1.77
N THR A 317 3.52 27.48 -2.18
CA THR A 317 4.47 28.16 -1.29
C THR A 317 4.69 29.59 -1.77
N THR A 318 5.07 30.47 -0.85
CA THR A 318 5.48 31.85 -1.14
C THR A 318 6.72 32.23 -0.32
N THR A 319 7.49 33.18 -0.83
CA THR A 319 8.84 33.49 -0.35
C THR A 319 8.97 34.99 -0.07
N CYS A 320 8.95 35.37 1.20
CA CYS A 320 9.48 36.66 1.62
C CYS A 320 11.00 36.70 1.37
N GLN A 321 11.50 37.83 0.90
CA GLN A 321 12.92 38.03 0.62
C GLN A 321 13.41 39.30 1.32
N ALA A 322 14.63 39.24 1.86
CA ALA A 322 15.37 40.37 2.39
C ALA A 322 16.79 40.32 1.82
N SER A 323 17.25 41.38 1.15
CA SER A 323 18.53 41.38 0.44
C SER A 323 19.33 42.67 0.64
N GLY A 324 20.60 42.47 1.02
CA GLY A 324 21.64 43.50 0.98
C GLY A 324 21.38 44.74 1.82
N ASP A 325 21.80 45.88 1.28
CA ASP A 325 21.26 47.20 1.63
C ASP A 325 19.76 47.22 1.27
N PRO A 326 18.87 47.66 2.18
CA PRO A 326 17.89 46.73 2.73
C PRO A 326 16.56 46.73 1.96
N HIS A 327 16.58 46.03 0.82
CA HIS A 327 15.42 45.75 0.00
C HIS A 327 14.65 44.53 0.54
N TYR A 328 13.34 44.66 0.69
CA TYR A 328 12.44 43.59 1.11
C TYR A 328 11.37 43.32 0.05
N ILE A 329 10.92 42.06 -0.01
CA ILE A 329 9.74 41.61 -0.76
C ILE A 329 8.87 40.83 0.23
N SER A 330 7.62 41.26 0.46
CA SER A 330 6.68 40.51 1.32
C SER A 330 6.26 39.18 0.69
N PHE A 331 5.61 38.32 1.47
CA PHE A 331 4.97 37.09 0.96
C PHE A 331 3.90 37.37 -0.12
N ASP A 332 3.39 38.60 -0.21
CA ASP A 332 2.44 39.08 -1.23
C ASP A 332 3.14 39.78 -2.41
N GLY A 333 4.47 39.72 -2.48
CA GLY A 333 5.26 40.35 -3.54
C GLY A 333 5.48 41.86 -3.38
N ARG A 334 5.00 42.49 -2.29
CA ARG A 334 5.17 43.94 -2.08
C ARG A 334 6.63 44.27 -1.82
N ARG A 335 7.21 45.10 -2.69
CA ARG A 335 8.56 45.69 -2.51
C ARG A 335 8.52 46.87 -1.53
N PHE A 336 9.49 46.94 -0.64
CA PHE A 336 9.72 48.08 0.25
C PHE A 336 11.17 48.09 0.76
N ASP A 337 11.64 49.25 1.20
CA ASP A 337 12.99 49.43 1.77
C ASP A 337 12.88 49.80 3.25
N PHE A 338 13.75 49.25 4.10
CA PHE A 338 13.73 49.56 5.54
C PHE A 338 15.14 49.56 6.16
N MET A 339 15.62 50.77 6.47
CA MET A 339 16.88 51.01 7.18
C MET A 339 16.71 50.80 8.68
N GLY A 340 17.37 49.80 9.25
CA GLY A 340 17.27 49.47 10.67
C GLY A 340 18.47 48.66 11.15
N THR A 341 19.00 48.98 12.34
CA THR A 341 20.28 48.47 12.86
C THR A 341 20.12 47.63 14.15
N CYS A 342 18.98 46.94 14.26
CA CYS A 342 18.64 46.09 15.40
C CYS A 342 18.26 44.67 14.95
N VAL A 343 17.79 43.86 15.89
CA VAL A 343 17.12 42.58 15.60
C VAL A 343 15.63 42.85 15.33
N TYR A 344 15.13 42.37 14.20
CA TYR A 344 13.72 42.47 13.81
C TYR A 344 13.14 41.07 13.56
N VAL A 345 11.83 40.91 13.77
CA VAL A 345 11.11 39.73 13.26
C VAL A 345 10.93 39.89 11.77
N LEU A 346 11.58 39.04 10.97
CA LEU A 346 11.40 38.98 9.52
C LEU A 346 10.11 38.22 9.16
N ALA A 347 9.84 37.12 9.87
CA ALA A 347 8.60 36.35 9.76
C ALA A 347 8.37 35.57 11.06
N GLN A 348 7.11 35.38 11.45
CA GLN A 348 6.73 34.46 12.53
C GLN A 348 5.30 33.95 12.32
N THR A 349 4.96 32.80 12.89
CA THR A 349 3.56 32.38 12.96
C THR A 349 2.82 33.27 13.96
N CYS A 350 1.82 34.03 13.48
CA CYS A 350 0.97 34.88 14.32
C CYS A 350 -0.41 34.24 14.48
N GLY A 351 -0.75 33.81 15.70
CA GLY A 351 -2.09 33.33 16.06
C GLY A 351 -2.13 31.91 16.62
N THR A 352 -3.34 31.36 16.68
CA THR A 352 -3.69 30.11 17.37
C THR A 352 -4.43 29.10 16.48
N ARG A 353 -4.35 29.25 15.14
CA ARG A 353 -5.04 28.34 14.21
C ARG A 353 -4.47 26.91 14.36
N PRO A 354 -5.30 25.89 14.65
CA PRO A 354 -4.84 24.51 14.81
C PRO A 354 -4.08 23.98 13.59
N GLY A 355 -3.18 23.04 13.82
CA GLY A 355 -2.35 22.41 12.78
C GLY A 355 -1.13 23.22 12.31
N LEU A 356 -1.08 24.54 12.55
CA LEU A 356 0.09 25.35 12.21
C LEU A 356 1.21 25.22 13.25
N HIS A 357 2.43 24.93 12.80
CA HIS A 357 3.61 24.96 13.65
C HIS A 357 4.05 26.41 13.94
N GLN A 358 4.41 26.68 15.19
CA GLN A 358 4.93 27.98 15.60
C GLN A 358 6.42 28.09 15.23
N PHE A 359 6.80 29.18 14.55
CA PHE A 359 8.19 29.54 14.28
C PHE A 359 8.41 31.05 14.40
N THR A 360 9.68 31.45 14.54
CA THR A 360 10.12 32.86 14.46
C THR A 360 11.45 32.94 13.70
N VAL A 361 11.53 33.79 12.69
CA VAL A 361 12.75 34.15 11.98
C VAL A 361 13.13 35.57 12.39
N LEU A 362 14.24 35.70 13.12
CA LEU A 362 14.82 36.97 13.53
C LEU A 362 15.97 37.35 12.60
N GLN A 363 15.98 38.59 12.15
CA GLN A 363 17.03 39.18 11.31
C GLN A 363 17.77 40.26 12.11
N GLU A 364 19.06 40.04 12.37
CA GLU A 364 19.96 41.01 12.98
C GLU A 364 20.63 41.83 11.88
N ASN A 365 20.28 43.11 11.79
CA ASN A 365 20.88 44.05 10.84
C ASN A 365 21.92 44.93 11.52
N ALA A 366 22.99 45.27 10.80
CA ALA A 366 24.07 46.14 11.26
C ALA A 366 24.33 47.29 10.27
N PRO A 367 24.81 48.46 10.74
CA PRO A 367 25.22 49.54 9.85
C PRO A 367 26.42 49.11 8.98
N TRP A 368 26.43 49.54 7.73
CA TRP A 368 27.41 49.15 6.73
C TRP A 368 28.02 50.37 6.03
N GLY A 369 29.28 50.25 5.58
CA GLY A 369 29.99 51.30 4.86
C GLY A 369 30.02 52.65 5.60
N ASN A 370 29.25 53.62 5.11
CA ASN A 370 29.16 54.98 5.65
C ASN A 370 28.18 55.12 6.85
N GLY A 371 27.49 54.04 7.24
CA GLY A 371 26.52 54.03 8.34
C GLY A 371 25.13 54.58 8.00
N HIS A 372 24.90 55.03 6.76
CA HIS A 372 23.57 55.42 6.28
C HIS A 372 22.74 54.23 5.77
N VAL A 373 23.38 53.07 5.58
CA VAL A 373 22.78 51.84 5.06
C VAL A 373 22.96 50.70 6.07
N SER A 374 22.01 49.77 6.12
CA SER A 374 22.03 48.61 7.03
C SER A 374 21.91 47.30 6.27
N VAL A 375 22.71 46.29 6.64
CA VAL A 375 22.70 44.96 5.99
C VAL A 375 22.53 43.83 7.02
N THR A 376 22.03 42.69 6.55
CA THR A 376 21.91 41.46 7.36
C THR A 376 23.27 40.95 7.83
N LYS A 377 23.44 40.86 9.16
CA LYS A 377 24.63 40.34 9.84
C LYS A 377 24.42 38.90 10.34
N ALA A 378 23.23 38.58 10.84
CA ALA A 378 22.87 37.24 11.29
C ALA A 378 21.37 36.97 11.15
N ILE A 379 21.01 35.70 10.96
CA ILE A 379 19.65 35.18 11.05
C ILE A 379 19.57 34.23 12.25
N THR A 380 18.51 34.30 13.05
CA THR A 380 18.22 33.34 14.12
C THR A 380 16.83 32.76 13.91
N VAL A 381 16.71 31.45 13.79
CA VAL A 381 15.43 30.73 13.60
C VAL A 381 15.09 29.98 14.87
N LEU A 382 13.91 30.28 15.42
CA LEU A 382 13.28 29.56 16.52
C LEU A 382 12.21 28.64 15.92
N VAL A 383 12.33 27.33 16.11
CA VAL A 383 11.36 26.35 15.59
C VAL A 383 11.33 25.11 16.47
N ALA A 384 10.12 24.69 16.86
CA ALA A 384 9.90 23.72 17.93
C ALA A 384 10.75 24.07 19.18
N ASN A 385 11.67 23.20 19.58
CA ASN A 385 12.54 23.39 20.74
C ASN A 385 13.96 23.87 20.37
N TYR A 386 14.22 24.23 19.10
CA TYR A 386 15.56 24.54 18.59
C TYR A 386 15.77 26.05 18.33
N THR A 387 17.00 26.51 18.56
CA THR A 387 17.46 27.87 18.23
C THR A 387 18.66 27.79 17.28
N LEU A 388 18.40 27.93 15.98
CA LEU A 388 19.42 27.88 14.93
C LEU A 388 19.95 29.29 14.68
N ARG A 389 21.27 29.52 14.72
CA ARG A 389 21.86 30.84 14.43
C ARG A 389 22.89 30.77 13.29
N LEU A 390 22.68 31.62 12.31
CA LEU A 390 23.43 31.74 11.06
C LEU A 390 24.11 33.11 11.07
N GLU A 391 25.43 33.16 11.17
CA GLU A 391 26.19 34.41 11.23
C GLU A 391 26.99 34.59 9.93
N GLN A 392 27.17 35.83 9.48
CA GLN A 392 27.97 36.09 8.28
C GLN A 392 29.38 35.51 8.44
N ASN A 393 29.72 34.53 7.58
CA ASN A 393 30.95 33.74 7.58
C ASN A 393 31.16 32.74 8.75
N GLN A 394 30.17 32.46 9.63
CA GLN A 394 30.25 31.34 10.59
C GLN A 394 28.90 30.65 10.88
N TRP A 395 28.94 29.32 11.01
CA TRP A 395 27.78 28.47 11.31
C TRP A 395 27.92 27.88 12.72
N LYS A 396 26.92 28.01 13.58
CA LYS A 396 26.90 27.41 14.93
C LYS A 396 25.50 26.92 15.30
N VAL A 397 25.36 25.62 15.49
CA VAL A 397 24.19 25.02 16.15
C VAL A 397 24.46 25.03 17.67
N LYS A 398 23.40 25.25 18.46
CA LYS A 398 23.40 25.19 19.93
C LYS A 398 22.17 24.44 20.42
#